data_AF-A0A3D4MEF6-F1
#
_entry.id   AF-A0A3D4MEF6-F1
#
_cell.length_a   1.000
_cell.length_b   1.000
_cell.length_c   1.000
_cell.angle_alpha   90.00
_cell.angle_beta   90.00
_cell.angle_gamma   90.00
#
_symmetry.space_group_name_H-M   'P 1'
#
loop_
_entity.id
_entity.type
_entity.pdbx_description
1 polymer ?
#
loop_
_entity_poly.entity_id
_entity_poly.type
_entity_poly.pdbx_seq_one_letter_code
_entity_poly.pdbx_strand_id
1 'polypeptide(L)'
;MTSANLQTKEAPDNSGEVSGARLKSFIERVERLEEEKKALAEDIRDVYSEAKATGFEPKIMRKIVSLRKANLEKRREEQELLELYMAAIGMAE
;
A
#
# COMPACT_ATOMS: atom_id res chain seq x y z
N MET A 1 -63.27 -35.37 4.41
CA MET A 1 -62.12 -36.07 3.82
C MET A 1 -60.98 -35.09 3.71
N THR A 2 -59.82 -35.55 4.14
CA THR A 2 -58.66 -34.84 4.69
C THR A 2 -58.00 -33.84 3.73
N SER A 3 -57.65 -32.68 4.29
CA SER A 3 -56.80 -31.65 3.70
C SER A 3 -55.43 -32.21 3.32
N ALA A 4 -54.98 -31.97 2.08
CA ALA A 4 -53.60 -32.21 1.69
C ALA A 4 -52.82 -30.89 1.74
N ASN A 5 -52.05 -30.73 2.81
CA ASN A 5 -51.04 -29.69 2.98
C ASN A 5 -49.84 -30.03 2.08
N LEU A 6 -49.65 -29.30 0.97
CA LEU A 6 -48.41 -29.34 0.22
C LEU A 6 -47.39 -28.43 0.90
N GLN A 7 -46.58 -29.02 1.77
CA GLN A 7 -45.38 -28.38 2.30
C GLN A 7 -44.31 -28.34 1.20
N THR A 8 -44.11 -27.16 0.62
CA THR A 8 -42.92 -26.82 -0.16
C THR A 8 -41.71 -26.83 0.77
N LYS A 9 -40.91 -27.90 0.71
CA LYS A 9 -39.64 -28.01 1.42
C LYS A 9 -38.57 -27.32 0.58
N GLU A 10 -38.41 -26.01 0.75
CA GLU A 10 -37.23 -25.30 0.25
C GLU A 10 -35.99 -25.82 1.01
N ALA A 11 -34.98 -26.24 0.28
CA ALA A 11 -33.69 -26.64 0.85
C ALA A 11 -33.00 -25.39 1.43
N PRO A 12 -32.25 -25.50 2.55
CA PRO A 12 -31.54 -24.36 3.11
C PRO A 12 -30.51 -23.86 2.10
N ASP A 13 -30.61 -22.59 1.73
CA ASP A 13 -29.66 -21.89 0.89
C ASP A 13 -28.35 -21.65 1.66
N ASN A 14 -27.57 -22.72 1.84
CA ASN A 14 -26.25 -22.72 2.49
C ASN A 14 -25.21 -21.89 1.73
N SER A 15 -25.55 -21.33 0.55
CA SER A 15 -24.63 -20.53 -0.25
C SER A 15 -24.32 -19.17 0.39
N GLY A 16 -25.30 -18.56 1.06
CA GLY A 16 -25.14 -17.29 1.75
C GLY A 16 -24.22 -17.37 2.97
N GLU A 17 -24.28 -18.47 3.72
CA GLU A 17 -23.47 -18.68 4.93
C GLU A 17 -21.99 -18.92 4.60
N VAL A 18 -21.71 -19.71 3.56
CA VAL A 18 -20.35 -19.92 3.03
C VAL A 18 -19.75 -18.63 2.45
N SER A 19 -20.58 -17.81 1.78
CA SER A 19 -20.18 -16.50 1.27
C SER A 19 -19.80 -15.53 2.40
N GLY A 20 -20.60 -15.47 3.47
CA GLY A 20 -20.35 -14.64 4.64
C GLY A 20 -19.07 -15.01 5.39
N ALA A 21 -18.82 -16.31 5.62
CA ALA A 21 -17.61 -16.78 6.29
C ALA A 21 -16.33 -16.43 5.51
N ARG A 22 -16.39 -16.55 4.17
CA ARG A 22 -15.25 -16.20 3.31
C ARG A 22 -14.99 -14.70 3.27
N LEU A 23 -16.04 -13.88 3.21
CA LEU A 23 -15.94 -12.42 3.31
C LEU A 23 -15.32 -12.00 4.65
N LYS A 24 -15.78 -12.59 5.76
CA LYS A 24 -15.24 -12.33 7.10
C LYS A 24 -13.73 -12.64 7.17
N SER A 25 -13.31 -13.78 6.62
CA SER A 25 -11.88 -14.14 6.56
C SER A 25 -11.04 -13.15 5.75
N PHE A 26 -11.57 -12.60 4.65
CA PHE A 26 -10.86 -11.55 3.92
C PHE A 26 -10.73 -10.26 4.73
N ILE A 27 -11.80 -9.85 5.42
CA ILE A 27 -11.81 -8.64 6.25
C ILE A 27 -10.79 -8.75 7.39
N GLU A 28 -10.85 -9.83 8.17
CA GLU A 28 -9.92 -10.04 9.30
C GLU A 28 -8.45 -10.05 8.85
N ARG A 29 -8.17 -10.64 7.68
CA ARG A 29 -6.82 -10.62 7.10
C ARG A 29 -6.38 -9.22 6.71
N VAL A 30 -7.27 -8.40 6.14
CA VAL A 30 -6.98 -7.02 5.75
C VAL A 30 -6.78 -6.14 6.99
N GLU A 31 -7.60 -6.29 8.03
CA GLU A 31 -7.48 -5.54 9.28
C GLU A 31 -6.12 -5.76 9.93
N ARG A 32 -5.70 -7.04 10.06
CA ARG A 32 -4.36 -7.37 10.56
C ARG A 32 -3.25 -6.75 9.71
N LEU A 33 -3.38 -6.78 8.37
CA LEU A 33 -2.39 -6.17 7.48
C LEU A 33 -2.34 -4.64 7.61
N GLU A 34 -3.47 -3.98 7.88
CA GLU A 34 -3.50 -2.54 8.14
C GLU A 34 -2.87 -2.19 9.49
N GLU A 35 -3.04 -3.03 10.52
CA GLU A 35 -2.33 -2.88 11.80
C GLU A 35 -0.81 -3.04 11.62
N GLU A 36 -0.35 -4.08 10.92
CA GLU A 36 1.08 -4.29 10.61
C GLU A 36 1.66 -3.11 9.80
N LYS A 37 0.92 -2.62 8.81
CA LYS A 37 1.29 -1.45 8.01
C LYS A 37 1.39 -0.19 8.86
N LYS A 38 0.49 -0.01 9.84
CA LYS A 38 0.54 1.12 10.77
C LYS A 38 1.78 1.05 11.65
N ALA A 39 2.08 -0.11 12.24
CA ALA A 39 3.27 -0.31 13.04
C ALA A 39 4.55 -0.01 12.23
N LEU A 40 4.66 -0.56 11.01
CA LEU A 40 5.79 -0.26 10.12
C LEU A 40 5.89 1.23 9.75
N ALA A 41 4.76 1.92 9.59
CA ALA A 41 4.75 3.35 9.30
C ALA A 41 5.20 4.20 10.51
N GLU A 42 4.96 3.72 11.73
CA GLU A 42 5.46 4.31 12.97
C GLU A 42 6.98 4.10 13.09
N ASP A 43 7.47 2.88 12.89
CA ASP A 43 8.91 2.58 12.90
C ASP A 43 9.69 3.44 11.88
N ILE A 44 9.17 3.59 10.66
CA ILE A 44 9.76 4.45 9.63
C ILE A 44 9.82 5.91 10.10
N ARG A 45 8.79 6.39 10.80
CA ARG A 45 8.73 7.76 11.31
C ARG A 45 9.76 7.99 12.40
N ASP A 46 9.96 7.01 13.28
CA ASP A 46 10.92 7.08 14.36
C ASP A 46 12.35 7.13 13.82
N VAL A 47 12.67 6.33 12.79
CA VAL A 47 13.97 6.41 12.09
C VAL A 47 14.21 7.80 11.49
N TYR A 48 13.21 8.41 10.84
CA TYR A 48 13.36 9.78 10.33
C TYR A 48 13.50 10.82 11.46
N SER A 49 12.90 10.58 12.62
CA SER A 49 13.00 11.47 13.77
C SER A 49 14.38 11.37 14.43
N GLU A 50 14.93 10.16 14.56
CA GLU A 50 16.30 9.91 15.00
C GLU A 50 17.32 10.56 14.04
N ALA A 51 17.14 10.38 12.73
CA ALA A 51 17.97 11.02 11.73
C ALA A 51 17.97 12.54 11.85
N LYS A 52 16.81 13.13 12.16
CA LYS A 52 16.69 14.57 12.42
C LYS A 52 17.45 14.98 13.68
N ALA A 53 17.33 14.22 14.77
CA ALA A 53 18.02 14.50 16.02
C ALA A 53 19.56 14.41 15.88
N THR A 54 20.04 13.60 14.92
CA THR A 54 21.47 13.43 14.62
C THR A 54 21.99 14.40 13.55
N GLY A 55 21.15 15.30 13.02
CA GLY A 55 21.56 16.38 12.12
C GLY A 55 21.33 16.13 10.63
N PHE A 56 20.67 15.03 10.25
CA PHE A 56 20.24 14.81 8.86
C PHE A 56 18.89 15.46 8.58
N GLU A 57 18.62 15.81 7.31
CA GLU A 57 17.34 16.40 6.92
C GLU A 57 16.38 15.33 6.33
N PRO A 58 15.27 14.99 7.02
CA PRO A 58 14.39 13.90 6.60
C PRO A 58 13.74 14.09 5.23
N LYS A 59 13.49 15.33 4.80
CA LYS A 59 12.93 15.61 3.46
C LYS A 59 13.86 15.13 2.35
N ILE A 60 15.16 15.38 2.50
CA ILE A 60 16.17 14.95 1.52
C ILE A 60 16.31 13.44 1.54
N MET A 61 16.31 12.82 2.72
CA MET A 61 16.33 11.35 2.84
C MET A 61 15.12 10.69 2.16
N ARG A 62 13.91 11.22 2.33
CA ARG A 62 12.71 10.72 1.63
C ARG A 62 12.85 10.81 0.12
N LYS A 63 13.42 11.90 -0.40
CA LYS A 63 13.73 12.05 -1.83
C LYS A 63 14.70 10.95 -2.29
N ILE A 64 15.77 10.69 -1.54
CA ILE A 64 16.73 9.63 -1.84
C ILE A 64 16.05 8.25 -1.84
N VAL A 65 15.24 7.94 -0.83
CA VAL A 65 14.50 6.65 -0.77
C VAL A 65 13.57 6.50 -1.97
N SER A 66 12.85 7.56 -2.36
CA SER A 66 11.99 7.56 -3.55
C SER A 66 12.79 7.32 -4.83
N LEU A 67 13.92 8.03 -4.99
CA LEU A 67 14.84 7.81 -6.11
C LEU A 67 15.31 6.35 -6.12
N ARG A 68 15.75 5.80 -4.98
CA ARG A 68 16.23 4.41 -4.90
C ARG A 68 15.18 3.37 -5.29
N LYS A 69 13.88 3.65 -5.11
CA LYS A 69 12.77 2.78 -5.54
C LYS A 69 12.51 2.84 -7.05
N ALA A 70 12.84 3.93 -7.73
CA ALA A 70 12.63 4.06 -9.17
C ALA A 70 13.59 3.14 -9.96
N ASN A 71 13.23 2.79 -11.20
CA ASN A 71 14.11 2.02 -12.09
C ASN A 71 15.44 2.78 -12.32
N LEU A 72 16.57 2.08 -12.23
CA LEU A 72 17.91 2.68 -12.38
C LEU A 72 18.12 3.29 -13.76
N GLU A 73 17.68 2.63 -14.83
CA GLU A 73 17.86 3.12 -16.20
C GLU A 73 17.02 4.38 -16.44
N LYS A 74 15.75 4.35 -16.04
CA LYS A 74 14.88 5.54 -16.11
C LYS A 74 15.45 6.73 -15.33
N ARG A 75 16.09 6.47 -14.18
CA ARG A 75 16.77 7.52 -13.40
C ARG A 75 17.97 8.12 -14.12
N ARG A 76 18.74 7.31 -14.86
CA ARG A 76 19.87 7.79 -15.66
C ARG A 76 19.38 8.63 -16.82
N GLU A 77 18.39 8.14 -17.57
CA GLU A 77 17.78 8.87 -18.69
C GLU A 77 17.23 10.24 -18.25
N GLU A 78 16.49 10.29 -17.13
CA GLU A 78 15.95 11.54 -16.57
C GLU A 78 17.08 12.49 -16.12
N GLN A 79 18.17 11.96 -15.55
CA GLN A 79 19.31 12.75 -15.11
C GLN A 79 20.10 13.34 -16.29
N GLU A 80 20.35 12.57 -17.34
CA GLU A 80 21.02 13.03 -18.56
C GLU A 80 20.21 14.14 -19.25
N LEU A 81 18.88 13.98 -19.34
CA LEU A 81 17.99 15.01 -19.88
C LEU A 81 17.99 16.29 -19.02
N LEU A 82 17.96 16.13 -17.69
CA LEU A 82 18.01 17.26 -16.76
C LEU A 82 19.31 18.05 -16.92
N GLU A 83 20.46 17.36 -16.97
CA GLU A 83 21.77 17.97 -17.18
C GLU A 83 21.84 18.71 -18.51
N LEU A 84 21.35 18.10 -19.59
CA LEU A 84 21.26 18.76 -20.91
C LEU A 84 20.45 20.05 -20.85
N TYR A 85 19.28 20.04 -20.18
CA TYR A 85 18.42 21.21 -20.08
C TYR A 85 19.00 22.28 -19.14
N MET A 86 19.62 21.88 -18.04
CA MET A 86 20.34 22.81 -17.15
C MET A 86 21.51 23.49 -17.88
N ALA A 87 22.28 22.74 -18.68
CA ALA A 87 23.34 23.31 -19.49
C ALA A 87 22.81 24.33 -20.51
N ALA A 88 21.68 24.04 -21.16
CA ALA A 88 21.05 24.93 -22.13
C ALA A 88 20.61 26.29 -21.52
N ILE A 89 20.32 26.33 -20.22
CA ILE A 89 19.92 27.55 -19.50
C ILE A 89 21.04 28.13 -18.63
N GLY A 90 22.28 27.63 -18.74
CA GLY A 90 23.43 28.13 -17.98
C GLY A 90 23.37 27.83 -16.48
N MET A 91 22.67 26.75 -16.10
CA MET A 91 22.55 26.26 -14.71
C MET A 91 23.39 25.01 -14.43
N ALA A 92 24.10 24.47 -15.43
CA ALA A 92 25.09 23.42 -15.21
C ALA A 92 26.40 24.04 -14.72
N GLU A 93 27.02 23.44 -13.70
CA GLU A 93 28.40 23.75 -13.26
C GLU A 93 29.44 23.11 -14.19
#